data_AF-A0A521X8B4-F1
#
_entry.id   AF-A0A521X8B4-F1
#
_cell.length_a   1.000
_cell.length_b   1.000
_cell.length_c   1.000
_cell.angle_alpha   90.00
_cell.angle_beta   90.00
_cell.angle_gamma   90.00
#
_symmetry.space_group_name_H-M   'P 1'
#
loop_
_entity.id
_entity.type
_entity.pdbx_description
1 polymer ?
#
loop_
_entity_poly.entity_id
_entity_poly.type
_entity_poly.pdbx_seq_one_letter_code
_entity_poly.pdbx_strand_id
1 'polypeptide(L)'
;MLNVDTIDKLLKDELSATETYQQALDKFRKEGETAESENLMPIYEDHEEAVSTLQNQIRQMGATPSEDSGAWGSWAKIVQGGANIMGKLATLKALQEGERTGAEDYEEALQDPELPSDVRSLIETRLLPAQQSHIRILDRLLDAAA
;
A
#
# COMPACT_ATOMS: atom_id res chain seq x y z
N MET A 1 4.71 -1.98 24.25
CA MET A 1 3.89 -0.79 23.96
C MET A 1 3.04 -1.14 22.75
N LEU A 2 2.04 -2.02 22.95
CA LEU A 2 1.39 -2.75 21.84
C LEU A 2 0.86 -1.83 20.74
N ASN A 3 0.37 -0.65 21.10
CA ASN A 3 -0.22 0.29 20.15
C ASN A 3 0.80 0.89 19.17
N VAL A 4 2.04 1.16 19.61
CA VAL A 4 3.09 1.67 18.71
C VAL A 4 3.52 0.57 17.75
N ASP A 5 3.60 -0.67 18.23
CA ASP A 5 3.97 -1.82 17.41
C ASP A 5 2.91 -2.07 16.31
N THR A 6 1.62 -1.92 16.62
CA THR A 6 0.52 -2.00 15.63
C THR A 6 0.62 -0.89 14.57
N ILE A 7 0.85 0.36 14.99
CA ILE A 7 0.97 1.49 14.04
C ILE A 7 2.23 1.34 13.17
N ASP A 8 3.33 0.85 13.73
CA ASP A 8 4.58 0.60 13.00
C ASP A 8 4.46 -0.58 12.03
N LYS A 9 3.61 -1.59 12.31
CA LYS A 9 3.23 -2.64 11.35
C LYS A 9 2.53 -2.00 10.13
N LEU A 10 1.46 -1.23 10.36
CA LEU A 10 0.73 -0.55 9.29
C LEU A 10 1.64 0.38 8.48
N LEU A 11 2.56 1.10 9.13
CA LEU A 11 3.55 1.93 8.46
C LEU A 11 4.44 1.12 7.50
N LYS A 12 4.87 -0.08 7.90
CA LYS A 12 5.69 -0.95 7.03
C LYS A 12 4.90 -1.46 5.83
N ASP A 13 3.62 -1.72 6.00
CA ASP A 13 2.72 -2.13 4.93
C ASP A 13 2.58 -0.99 3.89
N GLU A 14 2.38 0.24 4.35
CA GLU A 14 2.32 1.45 3.50
C GLU A 14 3.64 1.77 2.79
N LEU A 15 4.79 1.59 3.47
CA LEU A 15 6.11 1.71 2.85
C LEU A 15 6.30 0.66 1.75
N SER A 16 5.89 -0.58 2.01
CA SER A 16 5.93 -1.67 1.01
C SER A 16 5.03 -1.36 -0.18
N ALA A 17 3.83 -0.81 0.04
CA ALA A 17 2.92 -0.38 -1.02
C ALA A 17 3.55 0.75 -1.86
N THR A 18 4.11 1.78 -1.22
CA THR A 18 4.80 2.89 -1.91
C THR A 18 5.90 2.38 -2.86
N GLU A 19 6.79 1.52 -2.36
CA GLU A 19 7.87 0.91 -3.16
C GLU A 19 7.34 0.06 -4.33
N THR A 20 6.25 -0.65 -4.09
CA THR A 20 5.56 -1.52 -5.05
C THR A 20 4.98 -0.70 -6.22
N TYR A 21 4.26 0.37 -5.91
CA TYR A 21 3.67 1.24 -6.92
C TYR A 21 4.73 1.98 -7.70
N GLN A 22 5.80 2.45 -7.05
CA GLN A 22 6.93 3.07 -7.73
C GLN A 22 7.52 2.14 -8.80
N GLN A 23 7.71 0.86 -8.47
CA GLN A 23 8.21 -0.13 -9.43
C GLN A 23 7.22 -0.39 -10.59
N ALA A 24 5.91 -0.47 -10.29
CA ALA A 24 4.88 -0.65 -11.31
C ALA A 24 4.82 0.55 -12.28
N LEU A 25 4.86 1.78 -11.74
CA LEU A 25 4.91 3.02 -12.52
C LEU A 25 6.16 3.10 -13.40
N ASP A 26 7.32 2.75 -12.85
CA ASP A 26 8.59 2.72 -13.60
C ASP A 26 8.55 1.75 -14.78
N LYS A 27 7.92 0.59 -14.57
CA LYS A 27 7.74 -0.42 -15.61
C LYS A 27 6.81 0.06 -16.70
N PHE A 28 5.61 0.54 -16.35
CA PHE A 28 4.63 1.02 -17.33
C PHE A 28 5.14 2.20 -18.14
N ARG A 29 5.91 3.10 -17.51
CA ARG A 29 6.62 4.18 -18.21
C ARG A 29 7.62 3.66 -19.24
N LYS A 30 8.38 2.60 -18.93
CA LYS A 30 9.34 1.98 -19.87
C LYS A 30 8.64 1.26 -21.02
N GLU A 31 7.46 0.70 -20.77
CA GLU A 31 6.67 -0.05 -21.75
C GLU A 31 5.77 0.86 -22.62
N GLY A 32 5.60 2.14 -22.26
CA GLY A 32 4.77 3.11 -23.00
C GLY A 32 3.28 3.10 -22.59
N GLU A 33 2.95 2.42 -21.49
CA GLU A 33 1.61 2.26 -20.92
C GLU A 33 1.23 3.50 -20.09
N THR A 34 0.96 4.59 -20.81
CA THR A 34 0.68 5.92 -20.21
C THR A 34 -0.62 5.99 -19.43
N ALA A 35 -1.69 5.35 -19.93
CA ALA A 35 -3.00 5.37 -19.29
C ALA A 35 -2.99 4.66 -17.92
N GLU A 36 -2.27 3.55 -17.80
CA GLU A 36 -2.14 2.78 -16.56
C GLU A 36 -1.37 3.60 -15.53
N SER A 37 -0.28 4.23 -15.97
CA SER A 37 0.54 5.09 -15.12
C SER A 37 -0.27 6.26 -14.56
N GLU A 38 -1.14 6.87 -15.36
CA GLU A 38 -2.07 7.94 -14.91
C GLU A 38 -3.09 7.45 -13.88
N ASN A 39 -3.56 6.20 -13.97
CA ASN A 39 -4.50 5.63 -13.00
C ASN A 39 -3.81 5.17 -11.70
N LEU A 40 -2.55 4.73 -11.76
CA LEU A 40 -1.81 4.26 -10.59
C LEU A 40 -1.13 5.38 -9.80
N MET A 41 -0.83 6.52 -10.42
CA MET A 41 -0.17 7.64 -9.73
C MET A 41 -0.95 8.16 -8.50
N PRO A 42 -2.27 8.38 -8.56
CA PRO A 42 -3.02 8.83 -7.38
C PRO A 42 -2.97 7.81 -6.23
N ILE A 43 -2.92 6.51 -6.55
CA ILE A 43 -2.82 5.44 -5.54
C ILE A 43 -1.45 5.48 -4.85
N TYR A 44 -0.38 5.65 -5.63
CA TYR A 44 0.96 5.86 -5.10
C TYR A 44 1.03 7.06 -4.15
N GLU A 45 0.44 8.19 -4.54
CA GLU A 45 0.41 9.41 -3.72
C GLU A 45 -0.37 9.21 -2.41
N ASP A 46 -1.48 8.47 -2.44
CA ASP A 46 -2.26 8.13 -1.24
C ASP A 46 -1.43 7.30 -0.23
N HIS A 47 -0.64 6.33 -0.71
CA HIS A 47 0.28 5.56 0.14
C HIS A 47 1.40 6.44 0.72
N GLU A 48 1.98 7.36 -0.06
CA GLU A 48 2.98 8.31 0.47
C GLU A 48 2.39 9.23 1.55
N GLU A 49 1.14 9.69 1.39
CA GLU A 49 0.44 10.47 2.42
C GLU A 49 0.20 9.62 3.68
N ALA A 50 -0.20 8.34 3.52
CA ALA A 50 -0.39 7.41 4.62
C ALA A 50 0.91 7.18 5.41
N VAL A 51 2.03 6.91 4.73
CA VAL A 51 3.36 6.80 5.34
C VAL A 51 3.67 8.04 6.18
N SER A 52 3.56 9.22 5.58
CA SER A 52 3.85 10.49 6.27
C SER A 52 2.97 10.66 7.53
N THR A 53 1.69 10.34 7.42
CA THR A 53 0.72 10.48 8.51
C THR A 53 1.04 9.51 9.66
N LEU A 54 1.28 8.22 9.36
CA LEU A 54 1.59 7.20 10.36
C LEU A 54 2.93 7.47 11.05
N GLN A 55 3.96 7.91 10.31
CA GLN A 55 5.23 8.33 10.89
C GLN A 55 5.06 9.49 11.88
N ASN A 56 4.26 10.49 11.52
CA ASN A 56 3.98 11.62 12.39
C ASN A 56 3.26 11.18 13.67
N GLN A 57 2.38 10.19 13.57
CA GLN A 57 1.68 9.66 14.72
C GLN A 57 2.60 8.93 15.69
N ILE A 58 3.48 8.06 15.18
CA ILE A 58 4.49 7.37 16.00
C ILE A 58 5.40 8.39 16.71
N ARG A 59 5.82 9.45 16.00
CA ARG A 59 6.62 10.54 16.58
C ARG A 59 5.87 11.28 17.71
N GLN A 60 4.58 11.55 17.54
CA GLN A 60 3.74 12.19 18.57
C GLN A 60 3.59 11.33 19.83
N MET A 61 3.67 10.01 19.67
CA MET A 61 3.70 9.05 20.79
C MET A 61 5.08 8.94 21.46
N GLY A 62 6.09 9.69 20.99
CA GLY A 62 7.44 9.69 21.54
C GLY A 62 8.30 8.51 21.10
N ALA A 63 7.89 7.80 20.04
CA ALA A 63 8.62 6.67 19.46
C ALA A 63 9.29 7.04 18.12
N THR A 64 10.19 6.18 17.65
CA THR A 64 10.88 6.33 16.36
C THR A 64 10.17 5.46 15.31
N PRO A 65 9.61 6.05 14.23
CA PRO A 65 8.98 5.27 13.18
C PRO A 65 10.00 4.52 12.32
N SER A 66 9.56 3.43 11.70
CA SER A 66 10.32 2.77 10.65
C SER A 66 10.54 3.69 9.44
N GLU A 67 11.74 3.63 8.84
CA GLU A 67 12.11 4.39 7.63
C GLU A 67 12.04 3.53 6.36
N ASP A 68 11.97 2.22 6.51
CA ASP A 68 11.87 1.24 5.43
C ASP A 68 10.83 0.16 5.79
N SER A 69 10.34 -0.53 4.76
CA SER A 69 9.41 -1.65 4.88
C SER A 69 10.04 -2.91 5.50
N GLY A 70 11.35 -2.89 5.79
CA GLY A 70 12.14 -4.03 6.20
C GLY A 70 12.56 -4.93 5.03
N ALA A 71 12.68 -6.23 5.29
CA ALA A 71 13.05 -7.22 4.29
C ALA A 71 11.89 -7.49 3.32
N TRP A 72 11.68 -6.59 2.36
CA TRP A 72 11.03 -6.78 1.05
C TRP A 72 10.19 -8.07 0.90
N GLY A 73 9.05 -8.14 1.60
CA GLY A 73 8.33 -9.41 1.81
C GLY A 73 7.52 -9.91 0.61
N SER A 74 6.96 -8.97 -0.16
CA SER A 74 5.97 -9.27 -1.22
C SER A 74 6.53 -9.07 -2.63
N TRP A 75 7.29 -8.00 -2.90
CA TRP A 75 7.84 -7.76 -4.25
C TRP A 75 9.16 -8.44 -4.58
N ALA A 76 10.03 -8.73 -3.60
CA ALA A 76 11.22 -9.54 -3.89
C ALA A 76 10.87 -10.92 -4.48
N LYS A 77 9.72 -11.49 -4.07
CA LYS A 77 9.18 -12.74 -4.62
C LYS A 77 8.60 -12.57 -6.02
N ILE A 78 7.97 -11.42 -6.31
CA ILE A 78 7.42 -11.10 -7.64
C ILE A 78 8.55 -10.86 -8.64
N VAL A 79 9.61 -10.15 -8.25
CA VAL A 79 10.76 -9.81 -9.13
C VAL A 79 11.71 -10.99 -9.35
N GLN A 80 11.85 -11.91 -8.39
CA GLN A 80 12.64 -13.14 -8.59
C GLN A 80 12.03 -14.12 -9.63
N GLY A 81 10.78 -13.90 -10.06
CA GLY A 81 10.08 -14.69 -11.06
C GLY A 81 10.17 -14.15 -12.50
N GLY A 82 11.37 -14.08 -13.08
CA GLY A 82 11.56 -14.05 -14.54
C GLY A 82 11.27 -12.72 -15.26
N ALA A 83 12.33 -11.97 -15.51
CA ALA A 83 12.39 -10.63 -16.10
C ALA A 83 11.98 -10.49 -17.59
N ASN A 84 10.92 -11.14 -18.09
CA ASN A 84 10.37 -10.85 -19.43
C ASN A 84 8.88 -11.26 -19.63
N ILE A 85 8.18 -11.82 -18.63
CA ILE A 85 6.81 -12.37 -18.79
C ILE A 85 5.88 -12.06 -17.60
N MET A 86 6.08 -10.98 -16.86
CA MET A 86 4.95 -10.40 -16.13
C MET A 86 4.36 -9.33 -17.02
N GLY A 87 3.28 -9.65 -17.74
CA GLY A 87 2.54 -8.64 -18.51
C GLY A 87 1.80 -7.67 -17.58
N LYS A 88 1.25 -6.59 -18.15
CA LYS A 88 0.37 -5.61 -17.49
C LYS A 88 -0.65 -6.24 -16.53
N LEU A 89 -1.34 -7.31 -16.96
CA LEU A 89 -2.30 -8.06 -16.15
C LEU A 89 -1.70 -8.66 -14.86
N ALA A 90 -0.48 -9.19 -14.92
CA ALA A 90 0.18 -9.77 -13.75
C ALA A 90 0.56 -8.69 -12.73
N THR A 91 1.04 -7.54 -13.22
CA THR A 91 1.33 -6.37 -12.37
C THR A 91 0.05 -5.87 -11.70
N LEU A 92 -1.03 -5.66 -12.44
CA LEU A 92 -2.30 -5.19 -11.87
C LEU A 92 -2.89 -6.17 -10.85
N LYS A 93 -2.78 -7.49 -11.08
CA LYS A 93 -3.23 -8.51 -10.11
C LYS A 93 -2.40 -8.49 -8.82
N ALA A 94 -1.09 -8.33 -8.95
CA ALA A 94 -0.21 -8.24 -7.78
C ALA A 94 -0.51 -7.00 -6.93
N LEU A 95 -0.76 -5.85 -7.57
CA LEU A 95 -1.21 -4.65 -6.88
C LEU A 95 -2.55 -4.89 -6.18
N GLN A 96 -3.53 -5.48 -6.87
CA GLN A 96 -4.86 -5.74 -6.32
C GLN A 96 -4.82 -6.66 -5.09
N GLU A 97 -4.00 -7.71 -5.13
CA GLU A 97 -3.82 -8.60 -3.98
C GLU A 97 -3.18 -7.86 -2.80
N GLY A 98 -2.15 -7.04 -3.07
CA GLY A 98 -1.57 -6.16 -2.06
C GLY A 98 -2.58 -5.21 -1.44
N GLU A 99 -3.46 -4.61 -2.26
CA GLU A 99 -4.51 -3.72 -1.76
C GLU A 99 -5.49 -4.42 -0.82
N ARG A 100 -5.90 -5.64 -1.17
CA ARG A 100 -6.80 -6.45 -0.34
C ARG A 100 -6.15 -6.82 0.98
N THR A 101 -4.89 -7.25 0.97
CA THR A 101 -4.14 -7.54 2.19
C THR A 101 -4.03 -6.28 3.07
N GLY A 102 -3.68 -5.13 2.50
CA GLY A 102 -3.63 -3.87 3.27
C GLY A 102 -4.98 -3.48 3.87
N ALA A 103 -6.09 -3.71 3.16
CA ALA A 103 -7.43 -3.48 3.71
C ALA A 103 -7.73 -4.40 4.90
N GLU A 104 -7.37 -5.68 4.79
CA GLU A 104 -7.50 -6.66 5.88
C GLU A 104 -6.63 -6.26 7.09
N ASP A 105 -5.40 -5.78 6.88
CA ASP A 105 -4.52 -5.30 7.96
C ASP A 105 -5.11 -4.09 8.70
N TYR A 106 -5.74 -3.15 7.98
CA TYR A 106 -6.48 -2.05 8.59
C TYR A 106 -7.70 -2.52 9.39
N GLU A 107 -8.48 -3.46 8.84
CA GLU A 107 -9.63 -4.04 9.52
C GLU A 107 -9.23 -4.81 10.78
N GLU A 108 -8.11 -5.55 10.74
CA GLU A 108 -7.50 -6.23 11.89
C GLU A 108 -7.08 -5.21 12.96
N ALA A 109 -6.40 -4.14 12.58
CA ALA A 109 -5.98 -3.09 13.52
C ALA A 109 -7.19 -2.44 14.23
N LEU A 110 -8.32 -2.28 13.53
CA LEU A 110 -9.55 -1.77 14.15
C LEU A 110 -10.15 -2.69 15.21
N GLN A 111 -9.80 -3.99 15.23
CA GLN A 111 -10.23 -4.91 16.28
C GLN A 111 -9.45 -4.73 17.59
N ASP A 112 -8.32 -4.02 17.57
CA ASP A 112 -7.52 -3.76 18.78
C ASP A 112 -8.23 -2.72 19.68
N PRO A 113 -8.71 -3.10 20.88
CA PRO A 113 -9.38 -2.17 21.79
C PRO A 113 -8.44 -1.09 22.34
N GLU A 114 -7.13 -1.33 22.31
CA GLU A 114 -6.13 -0.39 22.81
C GLU A 114 -5.70 0.62 21.72
N LEU A 115 -6.12 0.45 20.47
CA LEU A 115 -5.80 1.37 19.38
C LEU A 115 -6.20 2.82 19.72
N PRO A 116 -5.27 3.79 19.67
CA PRO A 116 -5.56 5.19 19.95
C PRO A 116 -6.74 5.73 19.11
N SER A 117 -7.62 6.52 19.71
CA SER A 117 -8.86 6.97 19.08
C SER A 117 -8.64 7.82 17.83
N ASP A 118 -7.56 8.60 17.80
CA ASP A 118 -7.15 9.38 16.65
C ASP A 118 -6.66 8.51 15.49
N VAL A 119 -5.90 7.44 15.78
CA VAL A 119 -5.49 6.44 14.79
C VAL A 119 -6.69 5.66 14.27
N ARG A 120 -7.58 5.23 15.17
CA ARG A 120 -8.85 4.59 14.78
C ARG A 120 -9.65 5.47 13.82
N SER A 121 -9.82 6.75 14.17
CA SER A 121 -10.51 7.70 13.31
C SER A 121 -9.78 7.90 11.97
N LEU A 122 -8.45 7.92 11.95
CA LEU A 122 -7.67 8.01 10.72
C LEU A 122 -7.91 6.81 9.81
N ILE A 123 -7.88 5.58 10.35
CA ILE A 123 -8.13 4.36 9.58
C ILE A 123 -9.56 4.37 9.01
N GLU A 124 -10.56 4.62 9.86
CA GLU A 124 -11.98 4.56 9.48
C GLU A 124 -12.38 5.63 8.45
N THR A 125 -11.76 6.81 8.51
CA THR A 125 -12.19 7.97 7.70
C THR A 125 -11.31 8.23 6.48
N ARG A 126 -10.09 7.69 6.45
CA ARG A 126 -9.15 7.92 5.34
C ARG A 126 -8.52 6.64 4.81
N LEU A 127 -7.75 5.92 5.62
CA LEU A 127 -6.85 4.87 5.12
C LEU A 127 -7.62 3.69 4.53
N LEU A 128 -8.56 3.10 5.29
CA LEU A 128 -9.35 1.98 4.79
C LEU A 128 -10.28 2.37 3.62
N PRO A 129 -10.98 3.52 3.65
CA PRO A 129 -11.73 3.99 2.48
C PRO A 129 -10.89 4.22 1.22
N ALA A 130 -9.66 4.72 1.35
CA ALA A 130 -8.73 4.90 0.24
C ALA A 130 -8.34 3.54 -0.35
N GLN A 131 -7.91 2.60 0.48
CA GLN A 131 -7.58 1.22 0.09
C GLN A 131 -8.72 0.55 -0.70
N GLN A 132 -9.96 0.67 -0.19
CA GLN A 132 -11.14 0.15 -0.88
C GLN A 132 -11.39 0.84 -2.23
N SER A 133 -11.02 2.12 -2.37
CA SER A 133 -11.06 2.84 -3.64
C SER A 133 -10.01 2.34 -4.62
N HIS A 134 -8.79 2.10 -4.15
CA HIS A 134 -7.69 1.54 -4.93
C HIS A 134 -8.06 0.17 -5.51
N ILE A 135 -8.62 -0.72 -4.70
CA ILE A 135 -9.14 -2.02 -5.14
C ILE A 135 -10.13 -1.85 -6.30
N ARG A 136 -11.10 -0.93 -6.19
CA ARG A 136 -12.08 -0.68 -7.26
C ARG A 136 -11.46 -0.13 -8.54
N ILE A 137 -10.40 0.67 -8.44
CA ILE A 137 -9.66 1.17 -9.61
C ILE A 137 -8.95 0.00 -10.29
N LEU A 138 -8.26 -0.84 -9.52
CA LEU A 138 -7.52 -2.00 -10.05
C LEU A 138 -8.46 -3.06 -10.65
N ASP A 139 -9.62 -3.30 -10.04
CA ASP A 139 -10.68 -4.15 -10.61
C ASP A 139 -11.05 -3.68 -12.01
N ARG A 140 -11.31 -2.38 -12.19
CA ARG A 140 -11.66 -1.79 -13.50
C ARG A 140 -10.52 -1.91 -14.52
N LEU A 141 -9.28 -1.69 -14.09
CA LEU A 141 -8.11 -1.81 -14.97
C LEU A 141 -7.89 -3.26 -15.41
N LEU A 142 -8.14 -4.22 -14.52
CA LEU A 142 -8.07 -5.65 -14.82
C LEU A 142 -9.17 -6.07 -15.80
N ASP A 143 -10.40 -5.62 -15.58
CA ASP A 143 -11.53 -5.90 -16.47
C ASP A 143 -11.31 -5.30 -17.87
N ALA A 144 -10.70 -4.11 -17.96
CA ALA A 144 -10.39 -3.46 -19.23
C ALA A 144 -9.21 -4.11 -19.98
N ALA A 145 -8.37 -4.89 -19.28
CA ALA A 145 -7.20 -5.56 -19.84
C ALA A 145 -7.44 -7.05 -20.15
N ALA A 146 -8.62 -7.58 -19.82
CA ALA A 146 -9.07 -8.95 -20.10
C ALA A 146 -9.67 -9.09 -21.51
#